data_AF-A0A497TJ33-F1
#
_entry.id   AF-A0A497TJ33-F1
#
_cell.length_a   1.000
_cell.length_b   1.000
_cell.length_c   1.000
_cell.angle_alpha   90.00
_cell.angle_beta   90.00
_cell.angle_gamma   90.00
#
_symmetry.space_group_name_H-M   'P 1'
#
loop_
_entity.id
_entity.type
_entity.pdbx_description
1 polymer ?
#
loop_
_entity_poly.entity_id
_entity_poly.type
_entity_poly.pdbx_seq_one_letter_code
_entity_poly.pdbx_strand_id
1 'polypeptide(L)'
;MKKLYLVIFVIIIIVVLGFVNAAFLSSEEMCTLKGCSCKDVDGEIPCNNCALSKPVFTIGLLNVIHVCPGIEIITCENGKELKEERRVEIDYEKCYYSWYTDLFS
;
A
#
# COMPACT_ATOMS: atom_id res chain seq x y z
N MET A 1 28.88 -16.37 -28.97
CA MET A 1 27.67 -17.06 -28.49
C MET A 1 27.69 -17.34 -26.98
N LYS A 2 28.67 -18.05 -26.42
CA LYS A 2 28.72 -18.36 -24.96
C LYS A 2 28.62 -17.14 -24.01
N LYS A 3 29.24 -16.00 -24.36
CA LYS A 3 29.15 -14.75 -23.59
C LYS A 3 27.74 -14.14 -23.57
N LEU A 4 26.98 -14.29 -24.65
CA LEU A 4 25.60 -13.80 -24.75
C LEU A 4 24.66 -14.60 -23.82
N TYR A 5 24.82 -15.94 -23.80
CA TYR A 5 24.05 -16.80 -22.90
C TYR A 5 24.30 -16.47 -21.43
N LEU A 6 25.54 -16.14 -21.05
CA LEU A 6 25.87 -15.75 -19.70
C LEU A 6 25.16 -14.44 -19.30
N VAL A 7 25.15 -13.44 -20.19
CA VAL A 7 24.45 -12.17 -19.94
C VAL A 7 22.94 -12.39 -19.76
N ILE A 8 22.32 -13.17 -20.65
CA ILE A 8 20.89 -13.48 -20.57
C ILE A 8 20.57 -14.21 -19.26
N PHE A 9 21.40 -15.17 -18.87
CA PHE A 9 21.22 -15.93 -17.64
C PHE A 9 21.28 -15.05 -16.39
N VAL A 10 22.23 -14.11 -16.33
CA VAL A 10 22.34 -13.14 -15.23
C VAL A 10 21.10 -12.25 -15.16
N ILE A 11 20.58 -11.76 -16.29
CA ILE A 11 19.36 -10.95 -16.33
C ILE A 11 18.16 -11.73 -15.77
N ILE A 12 18.01 -13.00 -16.15
CA ILE A 12 16.93 -13.85 -15.64
C ILE A 12 17.02 -14.02 -14.12
N ILE A 13 18.22 -14.31 -13.59
CA ILE A 13 18.43 -14.43 -12.14
C ILE A 13 18.03 -13.14 -11.42
N ILE A 14 18.48 -12.00 -11.92
CA ILE A 14 18.18 -10.67 -11.39
C ILE A 14 16.65 -10.44 -11.32
N VAL A 15 15.93 -10.77 -12.40
CA VAL A 15 14.47 -10.64 -12.44
C VAL A 15 13.80 -11.56 -11.42
N VAL A 16 14.19 -12.84 -11.36
CA VAL A 16 13.63 -13.81 -10.41
C VAL A 16 13.87 -13.36 -8.97
N LEU A 17 15.09 -12.92 -8.65
CA LEU A 17 15.42 -12.40 -7.32
C LEU A 17 14.57 -11.18 -6.95
N GLY A 18 14.28 -10.30 -7.90
CA GLY A 18 13.44 -9.11 -7.64
C GLY A 18 12.00 -9.46 -7.23
N PHE A 19 11.39 -10.49 -7.83
CA PHE A 19 10.07 -10.98 -7.43
C PHE A 19 10.11 -11.73 -6.09
N VAL A 20 11.13 -12.56 -5.89
CA VAL A 20 11.30 -13.30 -4.63
C VAL A 20 11.46 -12.32 -3.45
N ASN A 21 12.26 -11.27 -3.61
CA ASN A 21 12.48 -10.28 -2.57
C ASN A 21 11.19 -9.51 -2.24
N ALA A 22 10.43 -9.12 -3.27
CA ALA A 22 9.12 -8.47 -3.06
C ALA A 22 8.11 -9.37 -2.33
N ALA A 23 8.16 -10.69 -2.53
CA ALA A 23 7.28 -11.63 -1.83
C ALA A 23 7.55 -11.73 -0.32
N PHE A 24 8.77 -11.40 0.12
CA PHE A 24 9.14 -11.39 1.54
C PHE A 24 8.81 -10.07 2.26
N LEU A 25 8.50 -9.01 1.51
CA LEU A 25 8.13 -7.73 2.09
C LEU A 25 6.64 -7.72 2.45
N SER A 26 6.33 -7.27 3.67
CA SER A 26 4.96 -7.13 4.15
C SER A 26 4.25 -5.95 3.46
N SER A 27 2.93 -6.03 3.37
CA SER A 27 2.11 -4.88 2.96
C SER A 27 2.09 -3.83 4.07
N GLU A 28 2.18 -2.56 3.70
CA GLU A 28 2.08 -1.43 4.62
C GLU A 28 0.80 -0.66 4.37
N GLU A 29 0.04 -0.44 5.44
CA GLU A 29 -1.11 0.48 5.47
C GLU A 29 -0.63 1.88 5.81
N MET A 30 -0.92 2.83 4.93
CA MET A 30 -0.57 4.24 5.12
C MET A 30 -1.85 5.09 5.10
N CYS A 31 -2.11 5.82 6.18
CA CYS A 31 -3.25 6.71 6.31
C CYS A 31 -2.82 8.17 6.49
N THR A 32 -3.58 9.09 5.92
CA THR A 32 -3.43 10.52 6.17
C THR A 32 -3.77 10.84 7.63
N LEU A 33 -3.04 11.75 8.28
CA LEU A 33 -3.25 12.13 9.68
C LEU A 33 -4.19 13.35 9.82
N LYS A 34 -5.29 13.39 9.06
CA LYS A 34 -6.13 14.58 8.99
C LYS A 34 -7.00 14.74 10.24
N GLY A 35 -7.38 13.64 10.89
CA GLY A 35 -8.18 13.60 12.11
C GLY A 35 -9.62 14.06 11.87
N CYS A 36 -10.59 13.41 12.51
CA CYS A 36 -12.00 13.69 12.26
C CYS A 36 -12.72 14.06 13.55
N SER A 37 -13.79 14.83 13.42
CA SER A 37 -14.59 15.23 14.57
C SER A 37 -15.87 14.41 14.62
N CYS A 38 -16.07 13.72 15.74
CA CYS A 38 -17.33 13.07 16.07
C CYS A 38 -18.39 14.03 16.63
N LYS A 39 -18.17 15.36 16.62
CA LYS A 39 -19.13 16.30 17.20
C LYS A 39 -20.48 16.20 16.49
N ASP A 40 -21.51 15.93 17.26
CA ASP A 40 -22.91 15.84 16.83
C ASP A 40 -23.19 14.76 15.77
N VAL A 41 -22.32 13.73 15.69
CA VAL A 41 -22.49 12.58 14.80
C VAL A 41 -22.28 11.30 15.60
N ASP A 42 -23.29 10.43 15.57
CA ASP A 42 -23.21 9.05 16.05
C ASP A 42 -23.23 8.09 14.86
N GLY A 43 -22.43 7.03 14.92
CA GLY A 43 -22.29 6.04 13.86
C GLY A 43 -20.95 6.08 13.13
N GLU A 44 -20.88 5.39 12.01
CA GLU A 44 -19.66 5.21 11.21
C GLU A 44 -19.46 6.40 10.26
N ILE A 45 -18.27 7.01 10.30
CA ILE A 45 -17.92 8.10 9.38
C ILE A 45 -16.60 7.82 8.65
N PRO A 46 -16.52 8.17 7.35
CA PRO A 46 -15.26 8.16 6.62
C PRO A 46 -14.38 9.30 7.15
N CYS A 47 -13.14 8.97 7.53
CA CYS A 47 -12.26 9.90 8.21
C CYS A 47 -11.02 10.27 7.39
N ASN A 48 -10.07 9.34 7.31
CA ASN A 48 -8.80 9.57 6.64
C ASN A 48 -8.74 8.78 5.35
N ASN A 49 -8.11 9.36 4.33
CA ASN A 49 -7.72 8.58 3.16
C ASN A 49 -6.56 7.67 3.55
N CYS A 50 -6.68 6.40 3.20
CA CYS A 50 -5.68 5.37 3.40
C CYS A 50 -5.27 4.73 2.09
N ALA A 51 -4.19 3.99 2.12
CA ALA A 51 -3.78 3.13 1.03
C ALA A 51 -3.12 1.88 1.61
N LEU A 52 -3.48 0.72 1.07
CA LEU A 52 -2.75 -0.51 1.26
C LEU A 52 -1.73 -0.63 0.13
N SER A 53 -0.45 -0.67 0.49
CA SER A 53 0.63 -0.81 -0.48
C SER A 53 1.30 -2.17 -0.33
N LYS A 54 1.50 -2.87 -1.45
CA LYS A 54 2.18 -4.16 -1.50
C LYS A 54 3.25 -4.17 -2.58
N PRO A 55 4.52 -4.40 -2.25
CA PRO A 55 5.57 -4.55 -3.26
C PRO A 55 5.34 -5.80 -4.10
N VAL A 56 5.52 -5.66 -5.42
CA VAL A 56 5.38 -6.74 -6.40
C VAL A 56 6.72 -7.05 -7.06
N PHE A 57 7.61 -6.06 -7.14
CA PHE A 57 8.95 -6.24 -7.65
C PHE A 57 9.91 -5.24 -7.01
N THR A 58 11.05 -5.71 -6.52
CA THR A 58 12.04 -4.87 -5.82
C THR A 58 13.45 -5.22 -6.29
N ILE A 59 14.08 -4.30 -7.01
CA ILE A 59 15.50 -4.40 -7.36
C ILE A 59 16.22 -3.04 -7.39
N GLY A 60 17.19 -2.87 -6.49
CA GLY A 60 17.91 -1.60 -6.38
C GLY A 60 16.94 -0.43 -6.20
N LEU A 61 16.92 0.50 -7.16
CA LEU A 61 16.03 1.66 -7.17
C LEU A 61 14.66 1.38 -7.81
N LEU A 62 14.54 0.31 -8.58
CA LEU A 62 13.28 -0.06 -9.25
C LEU A 62 12.41 -0.85 -8.27
N ASN A 63 11.39 -0.18 -7.76
CA ASN A 63 10.41 -0.77 -6.86
C ASN A 63 9.02 -0.54 -7.44
N VAL A 64 8.37 -1.62 -7.86
CA VAL A 64 6.98 -1.62 -8.32
C VAL A 64 6.11 -2.08 -7.16
N ILE A 65 5.17 -1.23 -6.80
CA ILE A 65 4.19 -1.49 -5.76
C ILE A 65 2.80 -1.54 -6.37
N HIS A 66 1.96 -2.40 -5.81
CA HIS A 66 0.53 -2.42 -6.05
C HIS A 66 -0.14 -1.66 -4.91
N VAL A 67 -0.79 -0.55 -5.25
CA VAL A 67 -1.41 0.37 -4.29
C VAL A 67 -2.92 0.26 -4.45
N CYS A 68 -3.62 -0.01 -3.36
CA CYS A 68 -5.07 -0.03 -3.31
C CYS A 68 -5.53 1.13 -2.41
N PRO A 69 -6.25 2.12 -2.95
CA PRO A 69 -6.78 3.20 -2.14
C PRO A 69 -7.83 2.67 -1.17
N GLY A 70 -7.96 3.33 -0.03
CA GLY A 70 -8.95 2.99 0.98
C GLY A 70 -9.32 4.20 1.81
N ILE A 71 -10.29 4.01 2.70
CA ILE A 71 -10.76 5.03 3.62
C ILE A 71 -10.82 4.42 5.02
N GLU A 72 -10.21 5.10 5.99
CA GLU A 72 -10.41 4.78 7.41
C GLU A 72 -11.83 5.19 7.79
N ILE A 73 -12.60 4.24 8.29
CA ILE A 73 -13.91 4.44 8.88
C ILE A 73 -13.72 4.37 10.39
N ILE A 74 -14.21 5.39 11.08
CA ILE A 74 -14.21 5.46 12.54
C ILE A 74 -15.66 5.41 13.04
N THR A 75 -15.89 4.72 14.16
CA THR A 75 -17.17 4.79 14.87
C THR A 75 -17.16 5.93 15.88
N CYS A 76 -18.21 6.76 15.83
CA CYS A 76 -18.47 7.83 16.77
C CYS A 76 -19.65 7.45 17.68
N GLU A 77 -19.51 7.69 18.98
CA GLU A 77 -20.59 7.53 19.95
C GLU A 77 -20.51 8.63 21.01
N ASN A 78 -21.64 9.32 21.25
CA ASN A 78 -21.75 10.42 22.22
C ASN A 78 -20.71 11.52 22.02
N GLY A 79 -20.42 11.87 20.75
CA GLY A 79 -19.46 12.91 20.41
C GLY A 79 -17.99 12.52 20.54
N LYS A 80 -17.68 11.22 20.74
CA LYS A 80 -16.31 10.72 20.92
C LYS A 80 -16.00 9.59 19.94
N GLU A 81 -14.72 9.50 19.55
CA GLU A 81 -14.20 8.38 18.77
C GLU A 81 -14.08 7.12 19.63
N LEU A 82 -14.64 6.01 19.15
CA LEU A 82 -14.36 4.68 19.68
C LEU A 82 -13.09 4.13 19.02
N LYS A 83 -11.95 4.28 19.68
CA LYS A 83 -10.64 3.89 19.15
C LYS A 83 -10.52 2.40 18.80
N GLU A 84 -11.31 1.55 19.43
CA GLU A 84 -11.30 0.09 19.21
C GLU A 84 -12.07 -0.34 17.95
N GLU A 85 -12.86 0.56 17.34
CA GLU A 85 -13.64 0.30 16.12
C GLU A 85 -13.15 1.14 14.93
N ARG A 86 -11.85 1.08 14.67
CA ARG A 86 -11.27 1.62 13.44
C ARG A 86 -11.18 0.49 12.43
N ARG A 87 -11.75 0.71 11.24
CA ARG A 87 -11.59 -0.22 10.12
C ARG A 87 -11.17 0.54 8.87
N VAL A 88 -10.33 -0.09 8.05
CA VAL A 88 -9.95 0.47 6.76
C VAL A 88 -10.73 -0.29 5.70
N GLU A 89 -11.56 0.42 4.95
CA GLU A 89 -12.25 -0.14 3.79
C GLU A 89 -11.37 0.09 2.55
N ILE A 90 -10.88 -0.99 1.97
CA ILE A 90 -10.00 -0.96 0.79
C ILE A 90 -10.84 -1.16 -0.46
N ASP A 91 -10.69 -0.23 -1.41
CA ASP A 91 -11.32 -0.30 -2.73
C ASP A 91 -10.41 -1.08 -3.69
N TYR A 92 -10.63 -2.40 -3.75
CA TYR A 92 -9.83 -3.29 -4.59
C TYR A 92 -10.04 -3.08 -6.10
N GLU A 93 -11.14 -2.45 -6.51
CA GLU A 93 -11.40 -2.18 -7.93
C GLU A 93 -10.55 -1.02 -8.46
N LYS A 94 -10.11 -0.13 -7.56
CA LYS A 94 -9.27 1.02 -7.89
C LYS A 94 -7.78 0.80 -7.64
N CYS A 95 -7.34 -0.44 -7.42
CA CYS A 95 -5.91 -0.70 -7.26
C CYS A 95 -5.14 -0.38 -8.55
N TYR A 96 -3.92 0.13 -8.39
CA TYR A 96 -3.03 0.43 -9.51
C TYR A 96 -1.57 0.10 -9.15
N TYR A 97 -0.75 -0.06 -10.18
CA TYR A 97 0.69 -0.22 -10.02
C TYR A 97 1.37 1.14 -10.07
N SER A 98 2.27 1.40 -9.13
CA SER A 98 3.07 2.63 -9.06
C SER A 98 4.53 2.29 -8.85
N TRP A 99 5.41 3.23 -9.21
CA TRP A 99 6.79 3.20 -8.72
C TRP A 99 6.81 3.74 -7.29
N TYR A 100 7.59 3.11 -6.40
CA TYR A 100 7.71 3.55 -5.01
C TYR A 100 8.22 5.00 -4.88
N THR A 101 9.00 5.47 -5.85
CA THR A 101 9.53 6.84 -5.91
C THR A 101 8.44 7.90 -6.06
N ASP A 102 7.28 7.55 -6.61
CA ASP A 102 6.21 8.50 -6.93
C ASP A 102 5.30 8.80 -5.72
N LEU A 103 5.44 8.04 -4.62
CA LEU A 103 4.66 8.26 -3.39
C LEU A 103 5.19 9.40 -2.51
N PHE A 104 6.42 9.90 -2.77
CA PHE A 104 7.09 10.91 -1.94
C PHE A 104 7.42 12.23 -2.66
N SER A 105 6.99 12.38 -3.91
CA SER A 105 7.08 13.61 -4.73
C SER A 105 5.76 14.36 -4.72
#